data_AF-A0A2D8JN13-F1
#
_entry.id   AF-A0A2D8JN13-F1
#
_cell.length_a   1.000
_cell.length_b   1.000
_cell.length_c   1.000
_cell.angle_alpha   90.00
_cell.angle_beta   90.00
_cell.angle_gamma   90.00
#
_symmetry.space_group_name_H-M   'P 1'
#
loop_
_entity.id
_entity.type
_entity.pdbx_description
1 polymer ?
#
loop_
_entity_poly.entity_id
_entity_poly.type
_entity_poly.pdbx_seq_one_letter_code
_entity_poly.pdbx_strand_id
1 'polypeptide(L)'
;MIKLLLLLFTTVIFSQEEYLVSIPATSYTEWVYFSLETNDIVLIDYPESSLEWDLAFQRKHIKTNSGLSGPGNGGAYVDSVGNLDSGSFTWLDEWENLNNFPEYGVWLEDTTQYDFYDLQTHTMVEGIKNPALNSWGWFNESYQLVPTNYVMFVKSADGNKILKFWAYDYYNNNFGGNISIRYQIIEDLSNECNNSSGDVNNDGILNIIDVVTIVSFVTTSNEDSELLCGADFNSDGIINIIDIVSIVSEIIN
;
A
#
# COMPACT_ATOMS: atom_id res chain seq x y z
N MET A 1 45.48 7.35 -33.40
CA MET A 1 45.27 7.77 -32.00
C MET A 1 43.81 7.46 -31.66
N ILE A 2 43.52 6.26 -31.15
CA ILE A 2 42.15 5.83 -30.83
C ILE A 2 41.84 6.36 -29.43
N LYS A 3 40.87 7.27 -29.30
CA LYS A 3 40.34 7.71 -28.01
C LYS A 3 39.43 6.61 -27.48
N LEU A 4 39.87 5.94 -26.41
CA LEU A 4 39.06 4.99 -25.66
C LEU A 4 38.03 5.80 -24.84
N LEU A 5 36.75 5.71 -25.21
CA LEU A 5 35.66 6.31 -24.45
C LEU A 5 35.31 5.34 -23.31
N LEU A 6 35.64 5.73 -22.07
CA LEU A 6 35.32 4.98 -20.87
C LEU A 6 33.88 5.33 -20.45
N LEU A 7 32.89 4.49 -20.78
CA LEU A 7 31.57 4.60 -20.19
C LEU A 7 31.62 4.05 -18.76
N LEU A 8 31.49 4.94 -17.77
CA LEU A 8 31.17 4.55 -16.39
C LEU A 8 29.67 4.26 -16.31
N PHE A 9 29.30 2.99 -16.17
CA PHE A 9 27.99 2.63 -15.65
C PHE A 9 28.02 2.82 -14.13
N THR A 10 27.51 3.95 -13.65
CA THR A 10 27.18 4.10 -12.24
C THR A 10 25.86 3.36 -12.01
N THR A 11 25.94 2.13 -11.51
CA THR A 11 24.77 1.47 -10.93
C THR A 11 24.43 2.23 -9.65
N VAL A 12 23.34 3.00 -9.66
CA VAL A 12 22.72 3.49 -8.44
C VAL A 12 22.09 2.26 -7.79
N ILE A 13 22.74 1.73 -6.74
CA ILE A 13 22.10 0.73 -5.89
C ILE A 13 21.13 1.52 -5.02
N PHE A 14 19.87 1.58 -5.43
CA PHE A 14 18.82 2.08 -4.55
C PHE A 14 18.69 1.06 -3.42
N SER A 15 19.10 1.46 -2.21
CA SER A 15 18.84 0.65 -1.02
C SER A 15 17.35 0.76 -0.75
N GLN A 16 16.56 -0.24 -1.11
CA GLN A 16 15.17 -0.30 -0.69
C GLN A 16 15.14 -0.39 0.84
N GLU A 17 14.56 0.60 1.53
CA GLU A 17 14.46 0.60 2.99
C GLU A 17 13.51 -0.48 3.48
N GLU A 18 13.91 -1.15 4.55
CA GLU A 18 13.14 -2.21 5.19
C GLU A 18 12.77 -1.80 6.61
N TYR A 19 11.52 -2.05 6.97
CA TYR A 19 10.96 -1.67 8.26
C TYR A 19 10.54 -2.89 9.06
N LEU A 20 10.90 -2.89 10.35
CA LEU A 20 10.47 -3.87 11.34
C LEU A 20 9.72 -3.14 12.44
N VAL A 21 8.43 -3.42 12.59
CA VAL A 21 7.54 -2.71 13.52
C VAL A 21 6.78 -3.72 14.37
N SER A 22 6.58 -3.41 15.65
CA SER A 22 5.72 -4.19 16.54
C SER A 22 4.49 -3.36 16.93
N ILE A 23 3.31 -3.84 16.54
CA ILE A 23 2.03 -3.15 16.72
C ILE A 23 1.28 -3.73 17.92
N PRO A 24 0.98 -2.94 18.98
CA PRO A 24 0.31 -3.41 20.19
C PRO A 24 -1.23 -3.52 20.01
N ALA A 25 -1.67 -4.35 19.07
CA ALA A 25 -3.07 -4.64 18.75
C ALA A 25 -3.79 -5.51 19.80
N THR A 26 -3.61 -5.20 21.09
CA THR A 26 -4.04 -6.09 22.18
C THR A 26 -5.56 -6.08 22.43
N SER A 27 -6.27 -5.05 21.98
CA SER A 27 -7.70 -4.88 22.21
C SER A 27 -8.56 -5.83 21.37
N TYR A 28 -9.70 -6.26 21.94
CA TYR A 28 -10.75 -7.02 21.24
C TYR A 28 -11.81 -6.10 20.60
N THR A 29 -11.74 -4.78 20.82
CA THR A 29 -12.73 -3.82 20.29
C THR A 29 -12.08 -2.65 19.53
N GLU A 30 -10.87 -2.26 19.93
CA GLU A 30 -10.18 -1.10 19.38
C GLU A 30 -9.16 -1.51 18.30
N TRP A 31 -9.12 -0.72 17.24
CA TRP A 31 -8.12 -0.82 16.19
C TRP A 31 -6.94 0.10 16.46
N VAL A 32 -5.73 -0.37 16.19
CA VAL A 32 -4.51 0.44 16.15
C VAL A 32 -4.22 0.77 14.69
N TYR A 33 -4.21 2.06 14.35
CA TYR A 33 -4.02 2.55 12.97
C TYR A 33 -2.55 2.82 12.69
N PHE A 34 -2.10 2.51 11.47
CA PHE A 34 -0.73 2.63 11.02
C PHE A 34 -0.69 3.35 9.67
N SER A 35 0.24 4.29 9.52
CA SER A 35 0.47 5.04 8.30
C SER A 35 1.80 4.64 7.67
N LEU A 36 1.76 4.32 6.38
CA LEU A 36 2.94 4.06 5.54
C LEU A 36 3.64 5.36 5.14
N GLU A 37 2.97 6.51 5.29
CA GLU A 37 3.58 7.82 5.07
C GLU A 37 4.53 8.17 6.21
N THR A 38 4.07 8.01 7.46
CA THR A 38 4.90 8.30 8.64
C THR A 38 5.74 7.10 9.10
N ASN A 39 5.46 5.90 8.58
CA ASN A 39 5.98 4.62 9.06
C ASN A 39 5.73 4.42 10.57
N ASP A 40 4.60 4.92 11.08
CA ASP A 40 4.28 4.90 12.51
C ASP A 40 2.78 4.71 12.79
N ILE A 41 2.47 4.39 14.04
CA ILE A 41 1.12 4.37 14.57
C ILE A 41 0.56 5.80 14.60
N VAL A 42 -0.65 5.97 14.09
CA VAL A 42 -1.35 7.26 14.02
C VAL A 42 -2.63 7.24 14.84
N LEU A 43 -2.99 8.39 15.41
CA LEU A 43 -4.26 8.60 16.09
C LEU A 43 -5.22 9.27 15.12
N ILE A 44 -6.35 8.61 14.84
CA ILE A 44 -7.34 9.06 13.86
C ILE A 44 -8.70 9.13 14.53
N ASP A 45 -9.33 10.30 14.49
CA ASP A 45 -10.64 10.52 15.11
C ASP A 45 -11.79 9.90 14.30
N TYR A 46 -11.71 9.96 12.96
CA TYR A 46 -12.75 9.49 12.02
C TYR A 46 -12.15 8.60 10.93
N PRO A 47 -11.73 7.37 11.27
CA PRO A 47 -11.01 6.49 10.35
C PRO A 47 -11.83 6.10 9.10
N GLU A 48 -13.15 6.02 9.22
CA GLU A 48 -14.07 5.71 8.12
C GLU A 48 -14.14 6.79 7.02
N SER A 49 -13.58 7.98 7.27
CA SER A 49 -13.56 9.09 6.33
C SER A 49 -12.17 9.71 6.15
N SER A 50 -11.10 9.02 6.57
CA SER A 50 -9.72 9.52 6.54
C SER A 50 -8.85 8.67 5.61
N LEU A 51 -7.94 9.32 4.89
CA LEU A 51 -6.86 8.69 4.11
C LEU A 51 -5.52 8.70 4.86
N GLU A 52 -5.48 9.18 6.10
CA GLU A 52 -4.24 9.31 6.89
C GLU A 52 -3.71 7.97 7.44
N TRP A 53 -4.44 6.88 7.24
CA TRP A 53 -4.06 5.54 7.68
C TRP A 53 -4.19 4.54 6.53
N ASP A 54 -3.31 3.54 6.52
CA ASP A 54 -3.23 2.54 5.45
C ASP A 54 -3.60 1.15 5.94
N LEU A 55 -3.14 0.82 7.14
CA LEU A 55 -3.35 -0.47 7.81
C LEU A 55 -3.91 -0.23 9.20
N ALA A 56 -4.72 -1.15 9.68
CA ALA A 56 -5.15 -1.18 11.06
C ALA A 56 -5.17 -2.59 11.61
N PHE A 57 -4.90 -2.70 12.91
CA PHE A 57 -4.67 -3.96 13.61
C PHE A 57 -5.56 -4.10 14.85
N GLN A 58 -6.19 -5.27 15.01
CA GLN A 58 -6.99 -5.63 16.19
C GLN A 58 -6.82 -7.12 16.47
N ARG A 59 -6.28 -7.50 17.62
CA ARG A 59 -5.85 -8.88 17.91
C ARG A 59 -4.97 -9.40 16.77
N LYS A 60 -5.38 -10.46 16.08
CA LYS A 60 -4.70 -10.99 14.88
C LYS A 60 -5.27 -10.45 13.57
N HIS A 61 -6.32 -9.64 13.63
CA HIS A 61 -7.00 -9.14 12.45
C HIS A 61 -6.25 -7.93 11.91
N ILE A 62 -6.14 -7.88 10.59
CA ILE A 62 -5.50 -6.79 9.86
C ILE A 62 -6.49 -6.33 8.80
N LYS A 63 -6.72 -5.02 8.74
CA LYS A 63 -7.61 -4.37 7.79
C LYS A 63 -6.82 -3.31 7.02
N THR A 64 -7.23 -3.03 5.80
CA THR A 64 -6.65 -1.98 4.95
C THR A 64 -7.64 -0.82 4.84
N ASN A 65 -7.17 0.36 4.43
CA ASN A 65 -8.06 1.45 4.07
C ASN A 65 -8.66 1.23 2.68
N SER A 66 -9.66 0.34 2.62
CA SER A 66 -10.35 -0.07 1.40
C SER A 66 -11.72 -0.68 1.71
N GLY A 67 -12.50 -0.94 0.66
CA GLY A 67 -13.74 -1.72 0.76
C GLY A 67 -14.68 -1.20 1.85
N LEU A 68 -15.03 -2.07 2.80
CA LEU A 68 -15.92 -1.71 3.91
C LEU A 68 -15.22 -0.99 5.07
N SER A 69 -13.89 -0.86 5.06
CA SER A 69 -13.11 -0.34 6.18
C SER A 69 -12.81 1.16 6.12
N GLY A 70 -12.78 1.75 4.93
CA GLY A 70 -12.43 3.17 4.74
C GLY A 70 -12.53 3.61 3.27
N PRO A 71 -12.36 4.91 2.99
CA PRO A 71 -12.61 5.49 1.67
C PRO A 71 -11.43 5.31 0.70
N GLY A 72 -10.30 4.78 1.16
CA GLY A 72 -9.10 4.63 0.36
C GLY A 72 -9.19 3.56 -0.73
N ASN A 73 -8.20 3.61 -1.61
CA ASN A 73 -7.97 2.66 -2.68
C ASN A 73 -7.13 1.47 -2.24
N GLY A 74 -6.91 1.27 -0.95
CA GLY A 74 -5.98 0.26 -0.43
C GLY A 74 -6.41 -1.18 -0.75
N GLY A 75 -5.66 -2.13 -0.22
CA GLY A 75 -6.01 -3.54 -0.37
C GLY A 75 -4.79 -4.42 -0.16
N ALA A 76 -5.00 -5.73 -0.27
CA ALA A 76 -3.90 -6.67 -0.16
C ALA A 76 -4.05 -7.86 -1.11
N TYR A 77 -2.92 -8.48 -1.40
CA TYR A 77 -2.82 -9.69 -2.20
C TYR A 77 -1.98 -10.72 -1.46
N VAL A 78 -2.31 -11.99 -1.62
CA VAL A 78 -1.48 -13.11 -1.17
C VAL A 78 -1.58 -14.21 -2.21
N ASP A 79 -0.43 -14.75 -2.59
CA ASP A 79 -0.33 -15.76 -3.65
C ASP A 79 -0.95 -17.12 -3.27
N SER A 80 -1.30 -17.29 -1.99
CA SER A 80 -1.74 -18.57 -1.42
C SER A 80 -3.24 -18.78 -1.32
N VAL A 81 -4.10 -17.84 -1.77
CA VAL A 81 -5.54 -18.10 -1.76
C VAL A 81 -5.96 -18.98 -2.95
N GLY A 82 -5.76 -20.28 -2.79
CA GLY A 82 -6.71 -21.28 -3.26
C GLY A 82 -6.60 -21.83 -4.69
N ASN A 83 -5.54 -21.61 -5.48
CA ASN A 83 -5.48 -22.25 -6.81
C ASN A 83 -4.13 -22.32 -7.55
N LEU A 84 -3.01 -22.65 -6.89
CA LEU A 84 -1.78 -22.94 -7.64
C LEU A 84 -1.23 -24.33 -7.27
N ASP A 85 -1.14 -25.19 -8.29
CA ASP A 85 -0.38 -26.45 -8.29
C ASP A 85 1.14 -26.22 -8.07
N SER A 86 1.56 -24.96 -8.01
CA SER A 86 2.87 -24.47 -7.60
C SER A 86 2.69 -23.90 -6.19
N GLY A 87 3.26 -24.54 -5.17
CA GLY A 87 3.02 -24.18 -3.76
C GLY A 87 3.24 -22.69 -3.48
N SER A 88 2.58 -22.18 -2.44
CA SER A 88 2.64 -20.76 -2.06
C SER A 88 4.06 -20.28 -1.80
N PHE A 89 4.43 -19.11 -2.31
CA PHE A 89 5.70 -18.47 -1.97
C PHE A 89 5.78 -18.18 -0.47
N THR A 90 6.94 -18.45 0.14
CA THR A 90 7.21 -18.11 1.54
C THR A 90 8.31 -17.07 1.65
N TRP A 91 8.20 -16.22 2.67
CA TRP A 91 9.19 -15.19 2.95
C TRP A 91 10.55 -15.73 3.38
N LEU A 92 10.64 -17.00 3.78
CA LEU A 92 11.93 -17.63 4.06
C LEU A 92 12.77 -17.82 2.79
N ASP A 93 12.11 -18.00 1.64
CA ASP A 93 12.76 -18.34 0.37
C ASP A 93 12.82 -17.13 -0.58
N GLU A 94 11.82 -16.25 -0.55
CA GLU A 94 11.61 -15.27 -1.62
C GLU A 94 11.78 -13.79 -1.22
N TRP A 95 12.14 -13.50 0.04
CA TRP A 95 12.24 -12.10 0.52
C TRP A 95 13.15 -11.23 -0.34
N GLU A 96 14.33 -11.72 -0.72
CA GLU A 96 15.30 -10.95 -1.50
C GLU A 96 14.93 -10.85 -3.00
N ASN A 97 14.12 -11.77 -3.51
CA ASN A 97 13.89 -11.94 -4.95
C ASN A 97 12.57 -11.29 -5.42
N LEU A 98 11.56 -11.21 -4.55
CA LEU A 98 10.25 -10.64 -4.88
C LEU A 98 10.20 -9.14 -4.59
N ASN A 99 10.55 -8.35 -5.60
CA ASN A 99 10.52 -6.88 -5.56
C ASN A 99 9.57 -6.26 -6.59
N ASN A 100 8.65 -7.04 -7.15
CA ASN A 100 7.61 -6.55 -8.05
C ASN A 100 6.27 -7.14 -7.65
N PHE A 101 5.21 -6.37 -7.84
CA PHE A 101 3.85 -6.90 -7.72
C PHE A 101 3.60 -7.97 -8.81
N PRO A 102 2.90 -9.07 -8.52
CA PRO A 102 2.60 -10.09 -9.54
C PRO A 102 1.74 -9.54 -10.69
N GLU A 103 2.11 -9.86 -11.95
CA GLU A 103 1.47 -9.35 -13.18
C GLU A 103 -0.05 -9.56 -13.22
N TYR A 104 -0.54 -10.64 -12.59
CA TYR A 104 -1.96 -11.00 -12.52
C TYR A 104 -2.53 -10.99 -11.09
N GLY A 105 -1.85 -10.29 -10.17
CA GLY A 105 -2.31 -10.16 -8.79
C GLY A 105 -3.63 -9.40 -8.71
N VAL A 106 -4.60 -9.93 -7.97
CA VAL A 106 -5.90 -9.28 -7.75
C VAL A 106 -5.93 -8.69 -6.35
N TRP A 107 -6.06 -7.37 -6.26
CA TRP A 107 -6.24 -6.69 -4.98
C TRP A 107 -7.55 -7.13 -4.34
N LEU A 108 -7.46 -7.67 -3.13
CA LEU A 108 -8.62 -7.96 -2.29
C LEU A 108 -8.83 -6.79 -1.34
N GLU A 109 -10.01 -6.18 -1.43
CA GLU A 109 -10.48 -5.17 -0.50
C GLU A 109 -11.06 -5.81 0.77
N ASP A 110 -11.29 -4.98 1.77
CA ASP A 110 -11.81 -5.41 3.05
C ASP A 110 -13.30 -5.80 2.98
N THR A 111 -13.62 -6.94 3.60
CA THR A 111 -14.97 -7.53 3.59
C THR A 111 -15.39 -7.95 5.00
N THR A 112 -16.69 -8.21 5.18
CA THR A 112 -17.23 -8.77 6.42
C THR A 112 -16.77 -10.21 6.62
N GLN A 113 -16.32 -10.53 7.84
CA GLN A 113 -15.87 -11.83 8.30
C GLN A 113 -16.48 -12.13 9.67
N TYR A 114 -16.63 -13.40 10.03
CA TYR A 114 -17.39 -13.84 11.23
C TYR A 114 -16.53 -14.57 12.26
N ASP A 115 -15.27 -14.16 12.43
CA ASP A 115 -14.29 -14.81 13.30
C ASP A 115 -13.66 -13.85 14.33
N PHE A 116 -14.34 -12.74 14.62
CA PHE A 116 -13.96 -11.83 15.69
C PHE A 116 -14.49 -12.36 17.02
N TYR A 117 -13.64 -12.42 18.05
CA TYR A 117 -14.04 -12.97 19.33
C TYR A 117 -14.62 -11.89 20.25
N ASP A 118 -15.87 -12.04 20.66
CA ASP A 118 -16.52 -11.16 21.62
C ASP A 118 -16.33 -11.67 23.06
N LEU A 119 -15.73 -10.85 23.93
CA LEU A 119 -15.40 -11.22 25.31
C LEU A 119 -16.63 -11.32 26.23
N GLN A 120 -17.74 -10.67 25.90
CA GLN A 120 -18.92 -10.63 26.76
C GLN A 120 -19.80 -11.87 26.55
N THR A 121 -19.98 -12.25 25.30
CA THR A 121 -20.82 -13.37 24.87
C THR A 121 -20.02 -14.65 24.68
N HIS A 122 -18.69 -14.56 24.58
CA HIS A 122 -17.79 -15.68 24.24
C HIS A 122 -18.16 -16.35 22.91
N THR A 123 -18.64 -15.56 21.94
CA THR A 123 -19.02 -16.02 20.61
C THR A 123 -18.17 -15.37 19.53
N MET A 124 -18.15 -16.00 18.35
CA MET A 124 -17.61 -15.36 17.16
C MET A 124 -18.68 -14.43 16.58
N VAL A 125 -18.28 -13.18 16.36
CA VAL A 125 -19.13 -12.11 15.84
C VAL A 125 -18.57 -11.61 14.51
N GLU A 126 -19.36 -10.77 13.84
CA GLU A 126 -18.92 -10.11 12.63
C GLU A 126 -17.88 -9.03 12.91
N GLY A 127 -16.99 -8.83 11.94
CA GLY A 127 -16.09 -7.69 11.87
C GLY A 127 -15.55 -7.54 10.45
N ILE A 128 -14.90 -6.42 10.18
CA ILE A 128 -14.40 -6.09 8.84
C ILE A 128 -12.87 -6.22 8.86
N LYS A 129 -12.32 -6.95 7.89
CA LYS A 129 -10.88 -7.13 7.72
C LYS A 129 -10.53 -7.50 6.29
N ASN A 130 -9.23 -7.47 6.01
CA ASN A 130 -8.74 -7.90 4.71
C ASN A 130 -8.65 -9.43 4.62
N PRO A 131 -9.27 -10.08 3.62
CA PRO A 131 -9.23 -11.53 3.48
C PRO A 131 -7.84 -12.06 3.07
N ALA A 132 -7.05 -11.32 2.29
CA ALA A 132 -5.68 -11.71 1.95
C ALA A 132 -4.80 -11.69 3.20
N LEU A 133 -4.82 -10.58 3.95
CA LEU A 133 -3.98 -10.45 5.15
C LEU A 133 -4.39 -11.43 6.24
N ASN A 134 -5.65 -11.86 6.32
CA ASN A 134 -6.07 -12.87 7.30
C ASN A 134 -5.30 -14.20 7.18
N SER A 135 -4.72 -14.48 6.02
CA SER A 135 -3.91 -15.68 5.74
C SER A 135 -2.52 -15.65 6.38
N TRP A 136 -2.15 -14.59 7.11
CA TRP A 136 -0.83 -14.47 7.74
C TRP A 136 -0.56 -15.49 8.85
N GLY A 137 -1.61 -16.04 9.46
CA GLY A 137 -1.46 -16.99 10.56
C GLY A 137 -2.77 -17.55 11.11
N TRP A 138 -2.67 -18.68 11.79
CA TRP A 138 -3.81 -19.40 12.39
C TRP A 138 -3.48 -19.87 13.80
N PHE A 139 -4.50 -20.09 14.64
CA PHE A 139 -4.30 -20.64 15.98
C PHE A 139 -4.32 -22.17 15.94
N ASN A 140 -3.28 -22.80 16.46
CA ASN A 140 -3.21 -24.26 16.58
C ASN A 140 -4.10 -24.82 17.72
N GLU A 141 -4.10 -26.14 17.89
CA GLU A 141 -4.87 -26.84 18.93
C GLU A 141 -4.52 -26.39 20.36
N SER A 142 -3.32 -25.84 20.55
CA SER A 142 -2.86 -25.26 21.82
C SER A 142 -3.13 -23.76 21.95
N TYR A 143 -3.94 -23.17 21.06
CA TYR A 143 -4.23 -21.73 20.99
C TYR A 143 -2.99 -20.85 20.82
N GLN A 144 -1.95 -21.39 20.18
CA GLN A 144 -0.77 -20.62 19.79
C GLN A 144 -0.90 -20.19 18.33
N LEU A 145 -0.63 -18.92 18.04
CA LEU A 145 -0.62 -18.44 16.68
C LEU A 145 0.60 -19.01 15.93
N VAL A 146 0.34 -19.63 14.79
CA VAL A 146 1.32 -20.14 13.84
C VAL A 146 1.28 -19.27 12.59
N PRO A 147 2.33 -18.46 12.33
CA PRO A 147 2.45 -17.72 11.08
C PRO A 147 2.56 -18.66 9.88
N THR A 148 1.98 -18.28 8.75
CA THR A 148 2.08 -19.03 7.49
C THR A 148 3.35 -18.72 6.71
N ASN A 149 3.98 -17.58 7.00
CA ASN A 149 5.12 -17.02 6.25
C ASN A 149 4.82 -16.75 4.77
N TYR A 150 3.54 -16.59 4.38
CA TYR A 150 3.19 -16.28 3.00
C TYR A 150 3.70 -14.91 2.57
N VAL A 151 4.11 -14.85 1.30
CA VAL A 151 4.38 -13.61 0.59
C VAL A 151 3.07 -12.85 0.38
N MET A 152 2.93 -11.71 1.05
CA MET A 152 1.77 -10.82 0.94
C MET A 152 2.20 -9.47 0.40
N PHE A 153 1.27 -8.79 -0.27
CA PHE A 153 1.45 -7.43 -0.76
C PHE A 153 0.33 -6.57 -0.21
N VAL A 154 0.64 -5.31 0.06
CA VAL A 154 -0.33 -4.29 0.50
C VAL A 154 -0.20 -3.08 -0.40
N LYS A 155 -1.35 -2.49 -0.75
CA LYS A 155 -1.46 -1.21 -1.43
C LYS A 155 -1.95 -0.15 -0.43
N SER A 156 -1.30 1.02 -0.41
CA SER A 156 -1.64 2.14 0.47
C SER A 156 -3.03 2.71 0.19
N ALA A 157 -3.54 3.52 1.13
CA ALA A 157 -4.85 4.15 1.07
C ALA A 157 -5.01 5.09 -0.13
N ASP A 158 -3.96 5.82 -0.50
CA ASP A 158 -3.94 6.67 -1.69
C ASP A 158 -3.75 5.88 -3.00
N GLY A 159 -3.32 4.61 -2.90
CA GLY A 159 -3.03 3.75 -4.03
C GLY A 159 -1.61 3.89 -4.61
N ASN A 160 -0.78 4.78 -4.05
CA ASN A 160 0.51 5.15 -4.63
C ASN A 160 1.66 4.23 -4.20
N LYS A 161 1.55 3.56 -3.05
CA LYS A 161 2.60 2.69 -2.53
C LYS A 161 2.15 1.24 -2.60
N ILE A 162 3.00 0.40 -3.18
CA ILE A 162 2.91 -1.04 -3.07
C ILE A 162 4.08 -1.51 -2.22
N LEU A 163 3.75 -2.25 -1.17
CA LEU A 163 4.74 -2.88 -0.31
C LEU A 163 4.59 -4.39 -0.35
N LYS A 164 5.73 -5.05 -0.14
CA LYS A 164 5.73 -6.43 0.29
C LYS A 164 5.67 -6.49 1.82
N PHE A 165 4.88 -7.43 2.34
CA PHE A 165 4.41 -7.42 3.73
C PHE A 165 4.51 -8.81 4.37
N TRP A 166 5.03 -8.87 5.59
CA TRP A 166 5.12 -10.09 6.39
C TRP A 166 4.81 -9.84 7.86
N ALA A 167 3.67 -10.36 8.34
CA ALA A 167 3.44 -10.51 9.76
C ALA A 167 4.03 -11.85 10.23
N TYR A 168 4.97 -11.81 11.18
CA TYR A 168 5.80 -12.96 11.55
C TYR A 168 5.76 -13.34 13.04
N ASP A 169 5.22 -12.47 13.89
CA ASP A 169 5.04 -12.77 15.31
C ASP A 169 3.75 -12.12 15.83
N TYR A 170 3.19 -12.68 16.90
CA TYR A 170 1.96 -12.24 17.55
C TYR A 170 2.12 -11.98 19.05
N TYR A 171 3.26 -12.37 19.61
CA TYR A 171 3.51 -12.36 21.03
C TYR A 171 4.61 -11.37 21.39
N ASN A 172 4.39 -10.60 22.46
CA ASN A 172 5.43 -9.84 23.12
C ASN A 172 5.42 -10.23 24.60
N ASN A 173 6.54 -10.72 25.12
CA ASN A 173 6.63 -11.23 26.50
C ASN A 173 5.53 -12.25 26.87
N ASN A 174 5.18 -13.14 25.93
CA ASN A 174 4.08 -14.12 26.02
C ASN A 174 2.65 -13.54 26.03
N PHE A 175 2.48 -12.23 25.84
CA PHE A 175 1.17 -11.60 25.68
C PHE A 175 0.82 -11.52 24.19
N GLY A 176 -0.27 -12.19 23.82
CA GLY A 176 -0.79 -12.18 22.44
C GLY A 176 -1.51 -10.87 22.10
N GLY A 177 -1.53 -10.53 20.83
CA GLY A 177 -2.07 -9.26 20.32
C GLY A 177 -0.98 -8.22 20.09
N ASN A 178 0.26 -8.65 19.91
CA ASN A 178 1.37 -7.79 19.53
C ASN A 178 1.88 -8.29 18.19
N ILE A 179 1.42 -7.69 17.09
CA ILE A 179 1.78 -8.17 15.75
C ILE A 179 3.13 -7.56 15.38
N SER A 180 4.13 -8.40 15.16
CA SER A 180 5.39 -7.96 14.56
C SER A 180 5.33 -8.11 13.06
N ILE A 181 5.58 -7.02 12.36
CA ILE A 181 5.54 -6.91 10.91
C ILE A 181 6.93 -6.54 10.37
N ARG A 182 7.22 -7.08 9.19
CA ARG A 182 8.35 -6.71 8.34
C ARG A 182 7.75 -6.27 7.01
N TYR A 183 8.12 -5.09 6.51
CA TYR A 183 7.68 -4.65 5.19
C TYR A 183 8.74 -3.82 4.50
N GLN A 184 8.61 -3.74 3.18
CA GLN A 184 9.46 -2.93 2.31
C GLN A 184 8.61 -2.41 1.16
N ILE A 185 8.75 -1.12 0.86
CA ILE A 185 8.10 -0.47 -0.27
C ILE A 185 8.83 -0.94 -1.53
N ILE A 186 8.10 -1.56 -2.45
CA ILE A 186 8.63 -2.08 -3.72
C ILE A 186 8.27 -1.18 -4.90
N GLU A 187 7.19 -0.42 -4.77
CA GLU A 187 6.74 0.58 -5.74
C GLU A 187 6.24 1.79 -4.96
N ASP A 188 6.68 2.98 -5.36
CA ASP A 188 6.25 4.24 -4.78
C ASP A 188 5.97 5.24 -5.90
N LEU A 189 4.72 5.23 -6.35
CA LEU A 189 4.21 6.12 -7.38
C LEU A 189 4.09 7.58 -6.88
N SER A 190 4.22 7.83 -5.57
CA SER A 190 4.30 9.21 -5.06
C SER A 190 5.59 9.90 -5.51
N ASN A 191 6.64 9.12 -5.77
CA ASN A 191 7.95 9.59 -6.24
C ASN A 191 8.09 9.62 -7.77
N GLU A 192 7.04 9.24 -8.53
CA GLU A 192 7.04 9.45 -9.98
C GLU A 192 6.76 10.91 -10.38
N CYS A 193 6.44 11.76 -9.39
CA CYS A 193 6.31 13.21 -9.56
C CYS A 193 7.63 13.91 -9.29
N ASN A 194 8.71 13.50 -9.96
CA ASN A 194 9.92 14.34 -10.04
C ASN A 194 9.72 15.57 -10.91
N ASN A 195 8.56 15.67 -11.57
CA ASN A 195 8.19 16.78 -12.41
C ASN A 195 7.60 17.89 -11.52
N SER A 196 7.93 19.13 -11.83
CA SER A 196 7.28 20.25 -11.16
C SER A 196 5.78 20.12 -11.41
N SER A 197 4.94 20.18 -10.37
CA SER A 197 3.48 20.06 -10.52
C SER A 197 2.99 20.94 -11.67
N GLY A 198 2.27 20.35 -12.62
CA GLY A 198 1.81 20.99 -13.86
C GLY A 198 2.75 20.91 -15.08
N ASP A 199 4.04 20.57 -14.94
CA ASP A 199 4.98 20.33 -16.06
C ASP A 199 4.87 18.88 -16.50
N VAL A 200 4.01 18.61 -17.49
CA VAL A 200 3.68 17.24 -17.91
C VAL A 200 4.54 16.76 -19.08
N ASN A 201 5.29 17.64 -19.72
CA ASN A 201 6.20 17.28 -20.81
C ASN A 201 7.68 17.18 -20.35
N ASN A 202 7.94 17.51 -19.09
CA ASN A 202 9.23 17.42 -18.39
C ASN A 202 10.32 18.28 -19.02
N ASP A 203 9.94 19.44 -19.60
CA ASP A 203 10.87 20.39 -20.17
C ASP A 203 11.42 21.40 -19.14
N GLY A 204 10.89 21.36 -17.91
CA GLY A 204 11.27 22.23 -16.80
C GLY A 204 10.59 23.60 -16.82
N ILE A 205 9.62 23.84 -17.70
CA ILE A 205 8.93 25.11 -17.89
C ILE A 205 7.42 24.91 -17.89
N LEU A 206 6.77 25.31 -16.81
CA LEU A 206 5.30 25.34 -16.75
C LEU A 206 4.72 26.37 -17.75
N ASN A 207 4.09 25.90 -18.82
CA ASN A 207 3.53 26.76 -19.87
C ASN A 207 2.32 26.15 -20.61
N ILE A 208 1.86 26.82 -21.68
CA ILE A 208 0.66 26.41 -22.43
C ILE A 208 0.81 25.03 -23.10
N ILE A 209 2.03 24.57 -23.35
CA ILE A 209 2.30 23.24 -23.93
C ILE A 209 1.87 22.15 -22.94
N ASP A 210 2.08 22.35 -21.65
CA ASP A 210 1.64 21.43 -20.60
C ASP A 210 0.12 21.30 -20.56
N VAL A 211 -0.57 22.45 -20.57
CA VAL A 211 -2.03 22.51 -20.61
C VAL A 211 -2.60 21.77 -21.83
N VAL A 212 -2.01 21.96 -23.01
CA VAL A 212 -2.43 21.25 -24.22
C VAL A 212 -2.22 19.74 -24.10
N THR A 213 -1.15 19.32 -23.43
CA THR A 213 -0.85 17.90 -23.19
C THR A 213 -1.89 17.26 -22.28
N ILE A 214 -2.30 17.93 -21.20
CA ILE A 214 -3.37 17.47 -20.29
C ILE A 214 -4.73 17.45 -21.00
N VAL A 215 -5.05 18.47 -21.81
CA VAL A 215 -6.30 18.47 -22.60
C VAL A 215 -6.32 17.29 -23.58
N SER A 216 -5.18 16.99 -24.21
CA SER A 216 -5.06 15.80 -25.06
C SER A 216 -5.34 14.54 -24.24
N PHE A 217 -4.76 14.41 -23.05
CA PHE A 217 -4.99 13.28 -22.15
C PHE A 217 -6.48 13.08 -21.80
N VAL A 218 -7.15 14.15 -21.36
CA VAL A 218 -8.59 14.14 -21.01
C VAL A 218 -9.48 13.78 -22.22
N THR A 219 -9.05 14.11 -23.44
CA THR A 219 -9.85 13.91 -24.66
C THR A 219 -9.56 12.60 -25.40
N THR A 220 -8.38 12.00 -25.23
CA THR A 220 -8.00 10.76 -25.94
C THR A 220 -8.14 9.49 -25.10
N SER A 221 -8.45 9.58 -23.80
CA SER A 221 -8.55 8.41 -22.90
C SER A 221 -7.28 7.54 -22.95
N ASN A 222 -6.11 8.16 -23.09
CA ASN A 222 -4.83 7.48 -22.91
C ASN A 222 -4.57 7.38 -21.42
N GLU A 223 -4.43 6.17 -20.87
CA GLU A 223 -4.03 5.90 -19.49
C GLU A 223 -2.50 5.81 -19.38
N ASP A 224 -1.79 6.84 -19.85
CA ASP A 224 -0.34 6.88 -19.68
C ASP A 224 -0.03 7.31 -18.24
N SER A 225 0.40 6.35 -17.40
CA SER A 225 0.53 6.53 -15.95
C SER A 225 1.57 7.57 -15.56
N GLU A 226 2.62 7.73 -16.38
CA GLU A 226 3.71 8.69 -16.16
C GLU A 226 3.26 10.16 -16.27
N LEU A 227 2.11 10.43 -16.92
CA LEU A 227 1.53 11.78 -17.07
C LEU A 227 0.57 12.17 -15.94
N LEU A 228 0.12 11.21 -15.13
CA LEU A 228 -1.04 11.39 -14.26
C LEU A 228 -0.81 12.43 -13.16
N CYS A 229 0.36 12.43 -12.54
CA CYS A 229 0.55 13.23 -11.35
C CYS A 229 1.00 14.68 -11.60
N GLY A 230 1.65 14.97 -12.74
CA GLY A 230 1.82 16.34 -13.20
C GLY A 230 0.50 16.97 -13.65
N ALA A 231 -0.44 16.12 -14.09
CA ALA A 231 -1.75 16.53 -14.58
C ALA A 231 -2.83 16.69 -13.50
N ASP A 232 -2.76 15.92 -12.40
CA ASP A 232 -3.63 16.05 -11.21
C ASP A 232 -3.07 17.14 -10.27
N PHE A 233 -3.31 18.39 -10.65
CA PHE A 233 -2.71 19.54 -9.99
C PHE A 233 -3.29 19.80 -8.59
N ASN A 234 -4.55 19.40 -8.34
CA ASN A 234 -5.17 19.57 -7.02
C ASN A 234 -5.06 18.32 -6.12
N SER A 235 -4.47 17.24 -6.63
CA SER A 235 -4.24 15.97 -5.92
C SER A 235 -5.52 15.33 -5.41
N ASP A 236 -6.62 15.45 -6.16
CA ASP A 236 -7.91 14.83 -5.84
C ASP A 236 -8.07 13.41 -6.43
N GLY A 237 -7.06 12.94 -7.17
CA GLY A 237 -7.03 11.65 -7.82
C GLY A 237 -7.81 11.59 -9.15
N ILE A 238 -8.34 12.73 -9.64
CA ILE A 238 -9.16 12.80 -10.85
C ILE A 238 -8.67 13.93 -11.76
N ILE A 239 -7.99 13.58 -12.85
CA ILE A 239 -7.59 14.58 -13.87
C ILE A 239 -8.80 15.07 -14.64
N ASN A 240 -9.15 16.34 -14.43
CA ASN A 240 -10.30 16.97 -15.05
C ASN A 240 -10.07 18.47 -15.33
N ILE A 241 -11.16 19.19 -15.61
CA ILE A 241 -11.08 20.62 -15.95
C ILE A 241 -10.59 21.48 -14.77
N ILE A 242 -10.75 21.02 -13.54
CA ILE A 242 -10.32 21.73 -12.33
C ILE A 242 -8.79 21.81 -12.30
N ASP A 243 -8.07 20.76 -12.68
CA ASP A 243 -6.62 20.76 -12.75
C ASP A 243 -6.09 21.72 -13.82
N ILE A 244 -6.71 21.66 -15.00
CA ILE A 244 -6.38 22.54 -16.12
C ILE A 244 -6.53 24.01 -15.71
N VAL A 245 -7.64 24.36 -15.05
CA VAL A 245 -7.87 25.74 -14.57
C VAL A 245 -6.83 26.15 -13.54
N SER A 246 -6.44 25.24 -12.66
CA SER A 246 -5.45 25.52 -11.61
C SER A 246 -4.06 25.77 -12.19
N ILE A 247 -3.62 24.96 -13.15
CA ILE A 247 -2.35 25.16 -13.88
C ILE A 247 -2.36 26.46 -14.67
N VAL A 248 -3.46 26.75 -15.40
CA VAL A 248 -3.59 28.02 -16.14
C VAL A 248 -3.50 29.20 -15.18
N SER A 249 -4.07 29.10 -13.98
CA SER A 249 -3.95 30.15 -12.96
C SER A 249 -2.51 30.36 -12.49
N GLU A 250 -1.70 29.30 -12.40
CA GLU A 250 -0.29 29.39 -12.02
C GLU A 250 0.55 30.02 -13.15
N ILE A 251 0.29 29.66 -14.41
CA ILE A 251 1.00 30.20 -15.59
C ILE A 251 0.79 31.72 -15.75
N ILE A 252 -0.38 32.24 -15.38
CA ILE A 252 -0.74 33.66 -15.56
C ILE A 252 -0.36 34.57 -14.39
N ASN A 253 0.07 34.01 -13.25
CA ASN A 253 0.50 34.75 -12.07
C ASN A 253 2.00 35.08 -12.11
#